data_AF-A0A832PEE6-F1
#
_entry.id   AF-A0A832PEE6-F1
#
_cell.length_a   1.000
_cell.length_b   1.000
_cell.length_c   1.000
_cell.angle_alpha   90.00
_cell.angle_beta   90.00
_cell.angle_gamma   90.00
#
_symmetry.space_group_name_H-M   'P 1'
#
loop_
_entity.id
_entity.type
_entity.pdbx_description
1 polymer ?
#
loop_
_entity_poly.entity_id
_entity_poly.type
_entity_poly.pdbx_seq_one_letter_code
_entity_poly.pdbx_strand_id
1 'polypeptide(L)'
;MKFLQLAREGKNDWWRYLFTIILTNPGISIGTIIGIVAVYVLFGFAGLIFDLTGSHFPIGRFFRGFLDILSYNIVSAFLILLLFFCMVLIHGRDFRSVLTAHERLQWYRIFKGFFVWFAMLLLSLSFSLPDPNIKFTFDAAAYPFLFIISLTIFFQAGFEEIFFRGYLLQALNLSVRRPWLAILISSVIFAIGHWGNQLTLMGNLNIFIDTFIFALVVAVITVLEDGVETAIGIHTANNMFCALIVNDGTSSFYEPLPSLFTNFSTPSNPMDQLFYSTLMNGILLLIIVLPQGLNLLKKIISRMGGG
;
A
#
# COMPACT_ATOMS: atom_id res chain seq x y z
N MET A 1 -10.23 -15.26 -14.48
CA MET A 1 -9.97 -14.44 -13.28
C MET A 1 -10.83 -15.00 -12.17
N LYS A 2 -10.35 -16.03 -11.48
CA LYS A 2 -11.11 -16.69 -10.41
C LYS A 2 -11.32 -15.71 -9.25
N PHE A 3 -10.34 -14.86 -8.97
CA PHE A 3 -10.38 -13.90 -7.88
C PHE A 3 -11.57 -12.93 -7.96
N LEU A 4 -11.81 -12.34 -9.14
CA LEU A 4 -12.96 -11.43 -9.33
C LEU A 4 -14.32 -12.15 -9.28
N GLN A 5 -14.35 -13.46 -9.50
CA GLN A 5 -15.58 -14.26 -9.45
C GLN A 5 -15.98 -14.61 -8.03
N LEU A 6 -15.03 -14.67 -7.10
CA LEU A 6 -15.31 -14.88 -5.67
C LEU A 6 -16.28 -13.83 -5.11
N ALA A 7 -16.32 -12.65 -5.72
CA ALA A 7 -17.28 -11.59 -5.39
C ALA A 7 -18.74 -12.05 -5.43
N ARG A 8 -19.05 -13.11 -6.18
CA ARG A 8 -20.41 -13.66 -6.31
C ARG A 8 -20.81 -14.56 -5.14
N GLU A 9 -19.87 -14.93 -4.28
CA GLU A 9 -20.15 -15.69 -3.07
C GLU A 9 -20.83 -14.80 -2.02
N GLY A 10 -21.69 -15.38 -1.18
CA GLY A 10 -22.39 -14.63 -0.14
C GLY A 10 -23.46 -13.66 -0.69
N LYS A 11 -23.72 -12.58 0.07
CA LYS A 11 -24.78 -11.61 -0.18
C LYS A 11 -24.22 -10.36 -0.87
N ASN A 12 -24.84 -10.01 -2.01
CA ASN A 12 -24.29 -9.02 -2.95
C ASN A 12 -25.22 -7.83 -3.23
N ASP A 13 -26.16 -7.55 -2.33
CA ASP A 13 -26.99 -6.34 -2.42
C ASP A 13 -26.10 -5.09 -2.38
N TRP A 14 -26.39 -4.11 -3.25
CA TRP A 14 -25.54 -2.91 -3.43
C TRP A 14 -25.31 -2.13 -2.12
N TRP A 15 -26.28 -2.09 -1.22
CA TRP A 15 -26.20 -1.35 0.04
C TRP A 15 -25.16 -1.94 0.99
N ARG A 16 -24.90 -3.26 0.91
CA ARG A 16 -23.87 -3.93 1.73
C ARG A 16 -22.50 -3.37 1.38
N TYR A 17 -22.23 -3.23 0.08
CA TYR A 17 -20.99 -2.66 -0.41
C TYR A 17 -20.81 -1.20 0.00
N LEU A 18 -21.86 -0.38 -0.19
CA LEU A 18 -21.80 1.02 0.22
C LEU A 18 -21.56 1.14 1.72
N PHE A 19 -22.27 0.36 2.54
CA PHE A 19 -22.15 0.41 3.99
C PHE A 19 -20.76 -0.03 4.47
N THR A 20 -20.21 -1.12 3.94
CA THR A 20 -18.84 -1.53 4.27
C THR A 20 -17.81 -0.50 3.82
N ILE A 21 -17.95 0.13 2.65
CA ILE A 21 -17.05 1.22 2.22
C ILE A 21 -17.09 2.39 3.21
N ILE A 22 -18.28 2.82 3.66
CA ILE A 22 -18.45 3.90 4.65
C ILE A 22 -17.82 3.54 6.00
N LEU A 23 -17.86 2.26 6.39
CA LEU A 23 -17.29 1.80 7.65
C LEU A 23 -15.78 1.64 7.60
N THR A 24 -15.22 1.18 6.47
CA THR A 24 -13.84 0.69 6.44
C THR A 24 -12.87 1.47 5.56
N ASN A 25 -13.30 2.36 4.67
CA ASN A 25 -12.39 3.05 3.75
C ASN A 25 -11.19 3.74 4.48
N PRO A 26 -9.93 3.56 4.02
CA PRO A 26 -8.72 4.09 4.70
C PRO A 26 -8.67 5.62 4.83
N GLY A 27 -9.41 6.35 3.98
CA GLY A 27 -9.58 7.79 4.11
C GLY A 27 -10.59 8.13 5.23
N ILE A 28 -11.64 8.88 4.90
CA ILE A 28 -12.61 9.36 5.88
C ILE A 28 -13.74 8.33 6.07
N SER A 29 -13.47 7.23 6.76
CA SER A 29 -14.50 6.27 7.20
C SER A 29 -14.82 6.44 8.68
N ILE A 30 -15.99 5.94 9.11
CA ILE A 30 -16.35 5.89 10.53
C ILE A 30 -15.31 5.07 11.31
N GLY A 31 -14.85 3.95 10.74
CA GLY A 31 -13.79 3.14 11.33
C GLY A 31 -12.48 3.90 11.48
N THR A 32 -12.07 4.67 10.45
CA THR A 32 -10.86 5.48 10.52
C THR A 32 -10.97 6.54 11.62
N ILE A 33 -12.11 7.24 11.71
CA ILE A 33 -12.34 8.26 12.75
C ILE A 33 -12.28 7.64 14.14
N ILE A 34 -12.95 6.50 14.36
CA ILE A 34 -12.92 5.77 15.64
C ILE A 34 -11.49 5.34 15.96
N GLY A 35 -10.76 4.79 14.99
CA GLY A 35 -9.38 4.36 15.16
C GLY A 35 -8.48 5.54 15.56
N ILE A 36 -8.59 6.66 14.85
CA ILE A 36 -7.85 7.89 15.15
C ILE A 36 -8.15 8.38 16.56
N VAL A 37 -9.42 8.46 16.95
CA VAL A 37 -9.84 8.89 18.30
C VAL A 37 -9.29 7.93 19.35
N ALA A 38 -9.40 6.61 19.14
CA ALA A 38 -8.87 5.61 20.07
C ALA A 38 -7.36 5.74 20.26
N VAL A 39 -6.62 5.99 19.17
CA VAL A 39 -5.18 6.22 19.19
C VAL A 39 -4.83 7.52 19.94
N TYR A 40 -5.54 8.62 19.68
CA TYR A 40 -5.34 9.87 20.41
C TYR A 40 -5.62 9.73 21.91
N VAL A 41 -6.69 9.03 22.28
CA VAL A 41 -7.00 8.75 23.69
C VAL A 41 -5.89 7.92 24.32
N LEU A 42 -5.45 6.84 23.66
CA LEU A 42 -4.41 5.95 24.16
C LEU A 42 -3.07 6.70 24.38
N PHE A 43 -2.63 7.47 23.39
CA PHE A 43 -1.39 8.26 23.53
C PHE A 43 -1.53 9.44 24.49
N GLY A 44 -2.71 10.07 24.58
CA GLY A 44 -3.00 11.12 25.55
C GLY A 44 -2.93 10.61 26.99
N PHE A 45 -3.50 9.43 27.27
CA PHE A 45 -3.37 8.78 28.57
C PHE A 45 -1.93 8.39 28.87
N ALA A 46 -1.19 7.87 27.89
CA ALA A 46 0.23 7.57 28.07
C ALA A 46 1.04 8.82 28.41
N GLY A 47 0.80 9.94 27.71
CA GLY A 47 1.42 11.23 28.00
C GLY A 47 1.15 11.72 29.43
N LEU A 48 -0.10 11.63 29.89
CA LEU A 48 -0.48 11.98 31.26
C LEU A 48 0.28 11.12 32.30
N ILE A 49 0.42 9.81 32.05
CA ILE A 49 1.18 8.92 32.94
C ILE A 49 2.66 9.31 32.97
N PHE A 50 3.25 9.70 31.83
CA PHE A 50 4.64 10.15 31.76
C PHE A 50 4.87 11.44 32.55
N ASP A 51 3.95 12.41 32.44
CA ASP A 51 4.01 13.66 33.20
C ASP A 51 3.88 13.40 34.71
N LEU A 52 2.95 12.51 35.11
CA LEU A 52 2.75 12.13 36.52
C LEU A 52 3.94 11.36 37.13
N THR A 53 4.71 10.66 36.30
CA THR A 53 5.89 9.88 36.74
C THR A 53 7.19 10.71 36.71
N GLY A 54 7.13 11.98 36.27
CA GLY A 54 8.30 12.85 36.13
C GLY A 54 9.25 12.42 35.02
N SER A 55 8.82 11.49 34.15
CA SER A 55 9.61 11.03 33.01
C SER A 55 9.31 11.93 31.81
N HIS A 56 10.12 12.98 31.63
CA HIS A 56 10.00 13.81 30.43
C HIS A 56 10.69 13.12 29.25
N PHE A 57 9.90 12.51 28.35
CA PHE A 57 10.40 12.19 27.03
C PHE A 57 10.53 13.50 26.24
N PRO A 58 11.68 13.82 25.63
CA PRO A 58 11.78 14.96 24.75
C PRO A 58 10.95 14.68 23.49
N ILE A 59 9.70 15.15 23.45
CA ILE A 59 8.82 15.04 22.27
C ILE A 59 9.28 16.06 21.21
N GLY A 60 10.44 15.79 20.62
CA GLY A 60 10.93 16.50 19.44
C GLY A 60 10.13 16.15 18.19
N ARG A 61 10.36 16.90 17.09
CA ARG A 61 9.77 16.60 15.76
C ARG A 61 9.99 15.15 15.33
N PHE A 62 11.15 14.60 15.68
CA PHE A 62 11.50 13.19 15.56
C PHE A 62 10.38 12.26 16.09
N PHE A 63 10.01 12.36 17.38
CA PHE A 63 8.98 11.50 17.99
C PHE A 63 7.61 11.62 17.33
N ARG A 64 7.28 12.78 16.76
CA ARG A 64 5.99 12.99 16.09
C ARG A 64 5.88 12.13 14.83
N GLY A 65 6.91 12.09 13.98
CA GLY A 65 6.92 11.24 12.79
C GLY A 65 6.76 9.74 13.09
N PHE A 66 7.34 9.24 14.20
CA PHE A 66 7.12 7.85 14.64
C PHE A 66 5.68 7.61 15.04
N LEU A 67 5.12 8.52 15.83
CA LEU A 67 3.74 8.41 16.29
C LEU A 67 2.78 8.46 15.11
N ASP A 68 3.05 9.24 14.07
CA ASP A 68 2.21 9.31 12.88
C ASP A 68 2.19 7.97 12.12
N ILE A 69 3.37 7.39 11.85
CA ILE A 69 3.48 6.06 11.21
C ILE A 69 2.79 4.99 12.07
N LEU A 70 3.11 4.94 13.36
CA LEU A 70 2.57 3.95 14.27
C LEU A 70 1.05 4.07 14.39
N SER A 71 0.53 5.30 14.50
CA SER A 71 -0.91 5.59 14.54
C SER A 71 -1.59 5.08 13.29
N TYR A 72 -1.04 5.38 12.11
CA TYR A 72 -1.62 4.95 10.84
C TYR A 72 -1.62 3.42 10.69
N ASN A 73 -0.57 2.75 11.15
CA ASN A 73 -0.47 1.29 11.13
C ASN A 73 -1.45 0.63 12.11
N ILE A 74 -1.65 1.20 13.31
CA ILE A 74 -2.64 0.72 14.29
C ILE A 74 -4.06 0.88 13.73
N VAL A 75 -4.38 2.05 13.16
CA VAL A 75 -5.68 2.30 12.53
C VAL A 75 -5.92 1.31 11.38
N SER A 76 -4.91 1.06 10.55
CA SER A 76 -5.01 0.09 9.46
C SER A 76 -5.26 -1.33 9.96
N ALA A 77 -4.58 -1.77 11.03
CA ALA A 77 -4.83 -3.06 11.66
C ALA A 77 -6.27 -3.17 12.21
N PHE A 78 -6.77 -2.10 12.83
CA PHE A 78 -8.17 -2.00 13.26
C PHE A 78 -9.14 -2.10 12.07
N LEU A 79 -8.85 -1.43 10.95
CA LEU A 79 -9.68 -1.48 9.75
C LEU A 79 -9.69 -2.85 9.07
N ILE A 80 -8.57 -3.60 9.11
CA ILE A 80 -8.54 -5.01 8.68
C ILE A 80 -9.54 -5.83 9.51
N LEU A 81 -9.52 -5.66 10.83
CA LEU A 81 -10.43 -6.37 11.73
C LEU A 81 -11.89 -5.97 11.48
N LEU A 82 -12.16 -4.68 11.27
CA LEU A 82 -13.51 -4.20 10.96
C LEU A 82 -14.01 -4.73 9.60
N LEU A 83 -13.15 -4.78 8.59
CA LEU A 83 -13.45 -5.36 7.29
C LEU A 83 -13.71 -6.86 7.38
N PHE A 84 -12.96 -7.58 8.21
CA PHE A 84 -13.22 -8.99 8.53
C PHE A 84 -14.64 -9.18 9.07
N PHE A 85 -15.06 -8.39 10.06
CA PHE A 85 -16.42 -8.47 10.57
C PHE A 85 -17.48 -8.09 9.53
N CYS A 86 -17.21 -7.09 8.68
CA CYS A 86 -18.11 -6.75 7.58
C CYS A 86 -18.27 -7.93 6.61
N MET A 87 -17.20 -8.61 6.24
CA MET A 87 -17.24 -9.77 5.35
C MET A 87 -18.06 -10.91 5.94
N VAL A 88 -17.85 -11.24 7.22
CA VAL A 88 -18.55 -12.34 7.88
C VAL A 88 -20.01 -12.00 8.16
N LEU A 89 -20.29 -10.83 8.74
CA LEU A 89 -21.63 -10.49 9.26
C LEU A 89 -22.55 -9.87 8.20
N ILE A 90 -22.00 -9.00 7.34
CA ILE A 90 -22.79 -8.24 6.36
C ILE A 90 -22.86 -9.00 5.04
N HIS A 91 -21.73 -9.50 4.55
CA HIS A 91 -21.70 -10.25 3.30
C HIS A 91 -21.99 -11.75 3.48
N GLY A 92 -21.80 -12.31 4.68
CA GLY A 92 -21.91 -13.77 4.86
C GLY A 92 -20.90 -14.52 4.00
N ARG A 93 -19.70 -13.94 3.84
CA ARG A 93 -18.67 -14.37 2.91
C ARG A 93 -17.34 -14.52 3.64
N ASP A 94 -16.59 -15.57 3.31
CA ASP A 94 -15.29 -15.82 3.93
C ASP A 94 -14.32 -14.66 3.64
N PHE A 95 -13.60 -14.18 4.66
CA PHE A 95 -12.66 -13.05 4.50
C PHE A 95 -11.53 -13.37 3.53
N ARG A 96 -11.10 -14.62 3.42
CA ARG A 96 -10.06 -15.03 2.46
C ARG A 96 -10.43 -14.70 1.02
N SER A 97 -11.71 -14.62 0.71
CA SER A 97 -12.19 -14.32 -0.64
C SER A 97 -11.78 -12.93 -1.15
N VAL A 98 -11.43 -11.99 -0.26
CA VAL A 98 -10.81 -10.70 -0.63
C VAL A 98 -9.28 -10.72 -0.55
N LEU A 99 -8.69 -11.82 -0.09
CA LEU A 99 -7.24 -12.02 -0.04
C LEU A 99 -6.75 -12.80 -1.26
N THR A 100 -7.35 -13.96 -1.55
CA THR A 100 -6.79 -14.92 -2.51
C THR A 100 -7.83 -15.93 -3.00
N ALA A 101 -7.73 -16.34 -4.26
CA ALA A 101 -8.49 -17.47 -4.80
C ALA A 101 -7.78 -18.83 -4.64
N HIS A 102 -6.54 -18.83 -4.17
CA HIS A 102 -5.78 -20.06 -3.89
C HIS A 102 -6.26 -20.71 -2.60
N GLU A 103 -6.01 -22.01 -2.43
CA GLU A 103 -6.38 -22.82 -1.25
C GLU A 103 -5.87 -22.29 0.10
N ARG A 104 -4.85 -21.44 0.08
CA ARG A 104 -4.25 -20.79 1.24
C ARG A 104 -3.48 -19.56 0.80
N LEU A 105 -3.24 -18.64 1.73
CA LEU A 105 -2.41 -17.47 1.48
C LEU A 105 -1.01 -17.90 1.02
N GLN A 106 -0.57 -17.35 -0.10
CA GLN A 106 0.71 -17.72 -0.71
C GLN A 106 1.82 -16.76 -0.26
N TRP A 107 2.31 -16.93 0.97
CA TRP A 107 3.34 -16.07 1.58
C TRP A 107 4.56 -15.79 0.70
N TYR A 108 5.01 -16.77 -0.09
CA TYR A 108 6.14 -16.59 -1.01
C TYR A 108 5.90 -15.45 -2.02
N ARG A 109 4.64 -15.15 -2.38
CA ARG A 109 4.27 -14.06 -3.27
C ARG A 109 4.47 -12.69 -2.63
N ILE A 110 4.15 -12.58 -1.34
CA ILE A 110 4.42 -11.36 -0.54
C ILE A 110 5.93 -11.11 -0.56
N PHE A 111 6.75 -12.10 -0.20
CA PHE A 111 8.20 -11.95 -0.20
C PHE A 111 8.77 -11.66 -1.61
N LYS A 112 8.27 -12.34 -2.64
CA LYS A 112 8.65 -12.08 -4.04
C LYS A 112 8.36 -10.62 -4.43
N GLY A 113 7.14 -10.14 -4.20
CA GLY A 113 6.75 -8.77 -4.50
C GLY A 113 7.61 -7.75 -3.75
N PHE A 114 7.84 -8.01 -2.47
CA PHE A 114 8.68 -7.19 -1.60
C PHE A 114 10.11 -7.07 -2.15
N PHE A 115 10.81 -8.20 -2.31
CA PHE A 115 12.23 -8.17 -2.70
C PHE A 115 12.45 -7.67 -4.13
N VAL A 116 11.55 -8.00 -5.07
CA VAL A 116 11.63 -7.48 -6.45
C VAL A 116 11.51 -5.96 -6.46
N TRP A 117 10.46 -5.41 -5.83
CA TRP A 117 10.24 -3.97 -5.83
C TRP A 117 11.32 -3.23 -5.04
N PHE A 118 11.69 -3.73 -3.86
CA PHE A 118 12.74 -3.13 -3.04
C PHE A 118 14.10 -3.09 -3.75
N ALA A 119 14.47 -4.15 -4.48
CA ALA A 119 15.70 -4.17 -5.29
C ALA A 119 15.66 -3.18 -6.45
N MET A 120 14.50 -3.02 -7.11
CA MET A 120 14.33 -2.00 -8.16
C MET A 120 14.47 -0.59 -7.60
N LEU A 121 13.89 -0.30 -6.43
CA LEU A 121 14.02 0.99 -5.76
C LEU A 121 15.47 1.28 -5.33
N LEU A 122 16.19 0.29 -4.78
CA LEU A 122 17.62 0.42 -4.47
C LEU A 122 18.45 0.70 -5.72
N LEU A 123 18.19 -0.01 -6.82
CA LEU A 123 18.87 0.22 -8.08
C LEU A 123 18.60 1.64 -8.57
N SER A 124 17.34 2.09 -8.52
CA SER A 124 16.97 3.46 -8.89
C SER A 124 17.70 4.50 -8.07
N LEU A 125 17.71 4.32 -6.75
CA LEU A 125 18.39 5.23 -5.84
C LEU A 125 19.87 5.33 -6.19
N SER A 126 20.53 4.22 -6.53
CA SER A 126 21.96 4.25 -6.86
C SER A 126 22.29 5.18 -8.05
N PHE A 127 21.38 5.32 -9.01
CA PHE A 127 21.50 6.30 -10.10
C PHE A 127 21.16 7.73 -9.69
N SER A 128 20.34 7.91 -8.65
CA SER A 128 19.93 9.23 -8.14
C SER A 128 20.86 9.80 -7.07
N LEU A 129 21.67 8.98 -6.39
CA LEU A 129 22.61 9.43 -5.33
C LEU A 129 23.54 10.60 -5.71
N PRO A 130 23.97 10.78 -6.98
CA PRO A 130 24.74 11.96 -7.37
C PRO A 130 23.98 13.29 -7.28
N ASP A 131 22.65 13.28 -7.16
CA ASP A 131 21.83 14.49 -7.04
C ASP A 131 22.14 15.23 -5.72
N PRO A 132 22.56 16.51 -5.78
CA PRO A 132 22.89 17.27 -4.57
C PRO A 132 21.69 17.49 -3.64
N ASN A 133 20.44 17.30 -4.07
CA ASN A 133 19.24 17.43 -3.25
C ASN A 133 18.93 16.17 -2.42
N ILE A 134 19.60 15.05 -2.69
CA ILE A 134 19.53 13.85 -1.87
C ILE A 134 20.61 13.95 -0.79
N LYS A 135 20.20 14.10 0.47
CA LYS A 135 21.10 14.28 1.61
C LYS A 135 21.14 13.02 2.45
N PHE A 136 22.31 12.64 2.93
CA PHE A 136 22.43 11.61 3.96
C PHE A 136 21.97 12.18 5.31
N THR A 137 20.95 11.57 5.90
CA THR A 137 20.23 12.08 7.09
C THR A 137 20.12 11.04 8.21
N PHE A 138 20.91 9.97 8.10
CA PHE A 138 20.91 8.88 9.06
C PHE A 138 21.26 9.35 10.47
N ASP A 139 20.43 8.93 11.43
CA ASP A 139 20.69 9.08 12.85
C ASP A 139 20.72 7.69 13.51
N ALA A 140 21.89 7.31 14.01
CA ALA A 140 22.13 5.98 14.58
C ALA A 140 21.33 5.71 15.87
N ALA A 141 20.97 6.74 16.64
CA ALA A 141 20.17 6.58 17.86
C ALA A 141 18.69 6.37 17.52
N ALA A 142 18.23 7.06 16.49
CA ALA A 142 16.88 7.06 15.96
C ALA A 142 16.50 5.82 15.15
N TYR A 143 17.41 5.40 14.26
CA TYR A 143 17.13 4.44 13.20
C TYR A 143 16.65 3.07 13.68
N PRO A 144 17.14 2.49 14.79
CA PRO A 144 16.63 1.21 15.29
C PRO A 144 15.13 1.24 15.61
N PHE A 145 14.63 2.36 16.16
CA PHE A 145 13.19 2.54 16.43
C PHE A 145 12.41 2.66 15.13
N LEU A 146 12.98 3.32 14.12
CA LEU A 146 12.36 3.48 12.79
C LEU A 146 12.25 2.16 12.08
N PHE A 147 13.29 1.36 12.16
CA PHE A 147 13.30 0.00 11.65
C PHE A 147 12.18 -0.84 12.29
N ILE A 148 12.08 -0.86 13.62
CA ILE A 148 11.06 -1.65 14.34
C ILE A 148 9.65 -1.20 13.96
N ILE A 149 9.37 0.11 13.98
CA ILE A 149 8.04 0.63 13.63
C ILE A 149 7.72 0.39 12.15
N SER A 150 8.71 0.49 11.27
CA SER A 150 8.52 0.21 9.83
C SER A 150 8.11 -1.23 9.56
N LEU A 151 8.36 -2.19 10.46
CA LEU A 151 7.81 -3.55 10.32
C LEU A 151 6.28 -3.57 10.38
N THR A 152 5.67 -2.60 11.06
CA THR A 152 4.21 -2.47 11.18
C THR A 152 3.55 -1.88 9.93
N ILE A 153 4.33 -1.30 9.00
CA ILE A 153 3.84 -0.80 7.69
C ILE A 153 3.16 -1.92 6.89
N PHE A 154 3.53 -3.19 7.15
CA PHE A 154 2.84 -4.34 6.57
C PHE A 154 1.32 -4.31 6.84
N PHE A 155 0.87 -3.82 7.98
CA PHE A 155 -0.56 -3.68 8.28
C PHE A 155 -1.23 -2.57 7.47
N GLN A 156 -0.54 -1.45 7.28
CA GLN A 156 -1.03 -0.36 6.43
C GLN A 156 -1.14 -0.82 4.97
N ALA A 157 -0.01 -1.18 4.37
CA ALA A 157 0.03 -1.62 2.97
C ALA A 157 -0.90 -2.83 2.76
N GLY A 158 -0.91 -3.77 3.71
CA GLY A 158 -1.85 -4.89 3.74
C GLY A 158 -3.30 -4.44 3.70
N PHE A 159 -3.70 -3.53 4.58
CA PHE A 159 -5.08 -3.03 4.62
C PHE A 159 -5.48 -2.36 3.31
N GLU A 160 -4.64 -1.45 2.80
CA GLU A 160 -4.91 -0.74 1.55
C GLU A 160 -5.09 -1.71 0.38
N GLU A 161 -4.22 -2.71 0.23
CA GLU A 161 -4.38 -3.70 -0.84
C GLU A 161 -5.61 -4.60 -0.65
N ILE A 162 -5.90 -5.03 0.57
CA ILE A 162 -7.10 -5.83 0.86
C ILE A 162 -8.37 -5.02 0.56
N PHE A 163 -8.40 -3.74 0.92
CA PHE A 163 -9.54 -2.86 0.67
C PHE A 163 -9.67 -2.52 -0.82
N PHE A 164 -8.63 -2.00 -1.46
CA PHE A 164 -8.72 -1.51 -2.84
C PHE A 164 -8.72 -2.65 -3.87
N ARG A 165 -7.81 -3.63 -3.74
CA ARG A 165 -7.58 -4.68 -4.75
C ARG A 165 -8.38 -5.94 -4.41
N GLY A 166 -8.60 -6.19 -3.13
CA GLY A 166 -9.47 -7.26 -2.65
C GLY A 166 -10.95 -6.91 -2.76
N TYR A 167 -11.39 -5.96 -1.94
CA TYR A 167 -12.81 -5.69 -1.73
C TYR A 167 -13.43 -4.77 -2.79
N LEU A 168 -12.91 -3.56 -2.96
CA LEU A 168 -13.46 -2.53 -3.85
C LEU A 168 -13.39 -2.94 -5.32
N LEU A 169 -12.27 -3.50 -5.77
CA LEU A 169 -12.11 -4.00 -7.13
C LEU A 169 -13.14 -5.09 -7.46
N GLN A 170 -13.38 -6.01 -6.54
CA GLN A 170 -14.40 -7.04 -6.68
C GLN A 170 -15.81 -6.45 -6.73
N ALA A 171 -16.12 -5.50 -5.84
CA ALA A 171 -17.40 -4.80 -5.82
C ALA A 171 -17.67 -4.06 -7.15
N LEU A 172 -16.69 -3.29 -7.63
CA LEU A 172 -16.76 -2.58 -8.90
C LEU A 172 -16.97 -3.56 -10.07
N ASN A 173 -16.25 -4.68 -10.08
CA ASN A 173 -16.39 -5.68 -11.14
C ASN A 173 -17.79 -6.33 -11.17
N LEU A 174 -18.47 -6.49 -10.03
CA LEU A 174 -19.88 -6.92 -10.02
C LEU A 174 -20.81 -5.91 -10.70
N SER A 175 -20.57 -4.62 -10.46
CA SER A 175 -21.38 -3.53 -11.03
C SER A 175 -21.13 -3.34 -12.53
N VAL A 176 -19.87 -3.13 -12.93
CA VAL A 176 -19.52 -2.79 -14.33
C VAL A 176 -19.35 -4.02 -15.23
N ARG A 177 -19.14 -5.22 -14.66
CA ARG A 177 -18.95 -6.50 -15.36
C ARG A 177 -17.82 -6.50 -16.41
N ARG A 178 -16.87 -5.58 -16.26
CA ARG A 178 -15.72 -5.38 -17.16
C ARG A 178 -14.46 -5.23 -16.29
N PRO A 179 -13.62 -6.27 -16.17
CA PRO A 179 -12.47 -6.26 -15.27
C PRO A 179 -11.52 -5.07 -15.48
N TRP A 180 -11.25 -4.69 -16.73
CA TRP A 180 -10.37 -3.56 -17.04
C TRP A 180 -10.94 -2.22 -16.58
N LEU A 181 -12.27 -2.03 -16.64
CA LEU A 181 -12.92 -0.83 -16.11
C LEU A 181 -12.88 -0.81 -14.59
N ALA A 182 -13.10 -1.97 -13.94
CA ALA A 182 -13.02 -2.07 -12.49
C ALA A 182 -11.61 -1.72 -11.98
N ILE A 183 -10.56 -2.24 -12.66
CA ILE A 183 -9.16 -1.91 -12.41
C ILE A 183 -8.91 -0.41 -12.59
N LEU A 184 -9.38 0.19 -13.69
CA LEU A 184 -9.18 1.61 -13.96
C LEU A 184 -9.84 2.47 -12.86
N ILE A 185 -11.10 2.20 -12.55
CA ILE A 185 -11.87 2.96 -11.56
C ILE A 185 -11.25 2.82 -10.17
N SER A 186 -10.89 1.61 -9.73
CA SER A 186 -10.26 1.43 -8.41
C SER A 186 -8.92 2.15 -8.31
N SER A 187 -8.15 2.19 -9.41
CA SER A 187 -6.84 2.86 -9.46
C SER A 187 -6.98 4.38 -9.40
N VAL A 188 -7.99 4.95 -10.06
CA VAL A 188 -8.32 6.38 -9.94
C VAL A 188 -8.73 6.72 -8.51
N ILE A 189 -9.60 5.93 -7.88
CA ILE A 189 -10.03 6.16 -6.50
C ILE A 189 -8.83 6.11 -5.54
N PHE A 190 -7.93 5.15 -5.72
CA PHE A 190 -6.69 5.06 -4.94
C PHE A 190 -5.83 6.33 -5.08
N ALA A 191 -5.61 6.79 -6.31
CA ALA A 191 -4.81 7.98 -6.59
C ALA A 191 -5.44 9.27 -6.02
N ILE A 192 -6.76 9.40 -6.09
CA ILE A 192 -7.49 10.51 -5.45
C ILE A 192 -7.28 10.48 -3.93
N GLY A 193 -7.25 9.30 -3.32
CA GLY A 193 -7.00 9.14 -1.88
C GLY A 193 -5.64 9.65 -1.43
N HIS A 194 -4.68 9.80 -2.35
CA HIS A 194 -3.34 10.34 -2.09
C HIS A 194 -3.22 11.83 -2.44
N TRP A 195 -4.32 12.46 -2.87
CA TRP A 195 -4.34 13.90 -3.05
C TRP A 195 -4.27 14.59 -1.69
N GLY A 196 -3.41 15.60 -1.60
CA GLY A 196 -3.06 16.27 -0.36
C GLY A 196 -1.76 15.76 0.25
N ASN A 197 -1.13 14.72 -0.31
CA ASN A 197 0.16 14.20 0.19
C ASN A 197 1.35 15.14 -0.02
N GLN A 198 1.17 16.18 -0.82
CA GLN A 198 2.16 17.22 -1.06
C GLN A 198 1.59 18.58 -0.71
N LEU A 199 2.47 19.53 -0.38
CA LEU A 199 2.07 20.90 -0.07
C LEU A 199 1.72 21.71 -1.34
N THR A 200 2.26 21.33 -2.50
CA THR A 200 2.10 22.08 -3.75
C THR A 200 1.15 21.38 -4.72
N LEU A 201 0.50 22.15 -5.59
CA LEU A 201 -0.33 21.59 -6.67
C LEU A 201 0.47 20.65 -7.57
N MET A 202 1.70 21.04 -7.93
CA MET A 202 2.56 20.23 -8.79
C MET A 202 2.96 18.92 -8.12
N GLY A 203 3.32 18.95 -6.84
CA GLY A 203 3.60 17.72 -6.08
C GLY A 203 2.39 16.79 -6.02
N ASN A 204 1.19 17.33 -5.82
CA ASN A 204 -0.03 16.51 -5.80
C ASN A 204 -0.35 15.90 -7.16
N LEU A 205 -0.11 16.62 -8.26
CA LEU A 205 -0.24 16.06 -9.60
C LEU A 205 0.75 14.90 -9.83
N ASN A 206 2.00 15.06 -9.38
CA ASN A 206 3.01 14.00 -9.51
C ASN A 206 2.66 12.78 -8.67
N ILE A 207 2.26 12.96 -7.41
CA ILE A 207 1.79 11.84 -6.57
C ILE A 207 0.56 11.18 -7.17
N PHE A 208 -0.39 11.94 -7.70
CA PHE A 208 -1.55 11.36 -8.36
C PHE A 208 -1.14 10.47 -9.53
N ILE A 209 -0.23 10.93 -10.40
CA ILE A 209 0.28 10.15 -11.54
C ILE A 209 0.98 8.89 -11.06
N ASP A 210 1.88 9.01 -10.09
CA ASP A 210 2.67 7.90 -9.57
C ASP A 210 1.78 6.84 -8.92
N THR A 211 0.91 7.26 -8.00
CA THR A 211 -0.02 6.37 -7.28
C THR A 211 -1.06 5.77 -8.21
N PHE A 212 -1.51 6.49 -9.26
CA PHE A 212 -2.41 5.94 -10.27
C PHE A 212 -1.75 4.79 -11.05
N ILE A 213 -0.53 5.00 -11.55
CA ILE A 213 0.20 3.99 -12.34
C ILE A 213 0.58 2.80 -11.45
N PHE A 214 1.07 3.06 -10.25
CA PHE A 214 1.31 2.04 -9.23
C PHE A 214 0.06 1.21 -9.00
N ALA A 215 -1.07 1.87 -8.69
CA ALA A 215 -2.33 1.22 -8.41
C ALA A 215 -2.85 0.37 -9.56
N LEU A 216 -2.70 0.88 -10.78
CA LEU A 216 -3.07 0.19 -12.01
C LEU A 216 -2.29 -1.11 -12.16
N VAL A 217 -0.96 -1.05 -11.99
CA VAL A 217 -0.10 -2.22 -12.15
C VAL A 217 -0.33 -3.26 -11.05
N VAL A 218 -0.42 -2.87 -9.78
CA VAL A 218 -0.68 -3.84 -8.70
C VAL A 218 -2.09 -4.44 -8.79
N ALA A 219 -3.08 -3.71 -9.31
CA ALA A 219 -4.41 -4.25 -9.60
C ALA A 219 -4.38 -5.27 -10.75
N VAL A 220 -3.62 -5.00 -11.82
CA VAL A 220 -3.39 -5.98 -12.90
C VAL A 220 -2.71 -7.23 -12.36
N ILE A 221 -1.63 -7.09 -11.57
CA ILE A 221 -0.94 -8.22 -10.93
C ILE A 221 -1.90 -9.01 -10.05
N THR A 222 -2.72 -8.35 -9.23
CA THR A 222 -3.72 -9.01 -8.38
C THR A 222 -4.67 -9.89 -9.20
N VAL A 223 -5.19 -9.37 -10.31
CA VAL A 223 -6.12 -10.09 -11.17
C VAL A 223 -5.45 -11.24 -11.92
N LEU A 224 -4.20 -11.09 -12.34
CA LEU A 224 -3.43 -12.12 -13.02
C LEU A 224 -2.99 -13.25 -12.08
N GLU A 225 -2.63 -12.91 -10.84
CA GLU A 225 -2.17 -13.87 -9.84
C GLU A 225 -3.30 -14.48 -9.00
N ASP A 226 -4.54 -14.03 -9.23
CA ASP A 226 -5.74 -14.42 -8.51
C ASP A 226 -5.65 -14.18 -6.98
N GLY A 227 -5.00 -13.09 -6.56
CA GLY A 227 -4.86 -12.72 -5.14
C GLY A 227 -3.99 -11.48 -4.90
N VAL A 228 -4.15 -10.85 -3.73
CA VAL A 228 -3.49 -9.57 -3.38
C VAL A 228 -2.06 -9.76 -2.85
N GLU A 229 -1.59 -11.00 -2.66
CA GLU A 229 -0.35 -11.28 -1.92
C GLU A 229 0.88 -10.56 -2.50
N THR A 230 1.08 -10.60 -3.82
CA THR A 230 2.20 -9.89 -4.47
C THR A 230 2.04 -8.38 -4.35
N ALA A 231 0.81 -7.85 -4.44
CA ALA A 231 0.54 -6.43 -4.28
C ALA A 231 0.89 -5.94 -2.86
N ILE A 232 0.52 -6.70 -1.82
CA ILE A 232 0.88 -6.41 -0.42
C ILE A 232 2.40 -6.34 -0.27
N GLY A 233 3.13 -7.29 -0.86
CA GLY A 233 4.59 -7.31 -0.84
C GLY A 233 5.21 -6.06 -1.49
N ILE A 234 4.77 -5.73 -2.70
CA ILE A 234 5.22 -4.54 -3.45
C ILE A 234 4.95 -3.26 -2.65
N HIS A 235 3.73 -3.08 -2.15
CA HIS A 235 3.35 -1.89 -1.42
C HIS A 235 4.07 -1.78 -0.07
N THR A 236 4.25 -2.90 0.65
CA THR A 236 5.04 -2.91 1.89
C THR A 236 6.50 -2.50 1.60
N ALA A 237 7.11 -3.02 0.54
CA ALA A 237 8.46 -2.63 0.13
C ALA A 237 8.54 -1.15 -0.22
N ASN A 238 7.54 -0.62 -0.92
CA ASN A 238 7.47 0.80 -1.28
C ASN A 238 7.51 1.68 -0.03
N ASN A 239 6.60 1.43 0.90
CA ASN A 239 6.43 2.28 2.08
C ASN A 239 7.59 2.10 3.06
N MET A 240 8.12 0.89 3.23
CA MET A 240 9.34 0.68 4.01
C MET A 240 10.57 1.34 3.37
N PHE A 241 10.67 1.37 2.04
CA PHE A 241 11.76 2.08 1.36
C PHE A 241 11.65 3.60 1.58
N CYS A 242 10.45 4.17 1.44
CA CYS A 242 10.19 5.57 1.74
C CYS A 242 10.46 5.92 3.21
N ALA A 243 10.17 5.01 4.14
CA ALA A 243 10.39 5.24 5.56
C ALA A 243 11.86 5.08 5.98
N LEU A 244 12.54 4.03 5.51
CA LEU A 244 13.87 3.63 6.01
C LEU A 244 15.02 4.12 5.14
N ILE A 245 14.83 4.15 3.83
CA ILE A 245 15.93 4.35 2.88
C ILE A 245 15.94 5.80 2.40
N VAL A 246 14.89 6.25 1.71
CA VAL A 246 14.79 7.62 1.20
C VAL A 246 13.43 8.21 1.48
N ASN A 247 13.34 9.15 2.42
CA ASN A 247 12.09 9.86 2.68
C ASN A 247 12.00 11.17 1.89
N ASP A 248 10.77 11.61 1.64
CA ASP A 248 10.48 12.88 0.98
C ASP A 248 10.49 14.02 2.00
N GLY A 249 11.40 14.99 1.83
CA GLY A 249 11.50 16.18 2.67
C GLY A 249 10.42 17.24 2.38
N THR A 250 9.59 17.03 1.35
CA THR A 250 8.53 17.95 0.90
C THR A 250 7.10 17.46 1.19
N SER A 251 6.98 16.27 1.80
CA SER A 251 5.71 15.68 2.23
C SER A 251 4.90 16.61 3.15
N SER A 252 3.58 16.60 2.99
CA SER A 252 2.65 17.31 3.87
C SER A 252 2.22 16.52 5.10
N PHE A 253 2.33 15.18 5.08
CA PHE A 253 1.83 14.30 6.13
C PHE A 253 2.86 13.94 7.18
N TYR A 254 4.15 13.93 6.82
CA TYR A 254 5.21 13.50 7.72
C TYR A 254 6.28 14.57 7.83
N GLU A 255 6.67 14.89 9.06
CA GLU A 255 7.97 15.50 9.32
C GLU A 255 9.08 14.56 8.79
N PRO A 256 10.23 15.10 8.37
CA PRO A 256 11.31 14.26 7.84
C PRO A 256 11.72 13.15 8.82
N LEU A 257 11.70 11.92 8.33
CA LEU A 257 12.13 10.75 9.07
C LEU A 257 13.66 10.65 9.05
N PRO A 258 14.29 10.11 10.09
CA PRO A 258 15.73 9.81 10.11
C PRO A 258 16.02 8.52 9.32
N SER A 259 15.56 8.50 8.08
CA SER A 259 15.91 7.51 7.07
C SER A 259 17.39 7.66 6.70
N LEU A 260 17.93 6.72 5.91
CA LEU A 260 19.32 6.85 5.42
C LEU A 260 19.51 8.16 4.62
N PHE A 261 18.52 8.54 3.82
CA PHE A 261 18.59 9.72 2.97
C PHE A 261 17.27 10.52 2.98
N THR A 262 17.33 11.85 2.94
CA THR A 262 16.16 12.69 2.66
C THR A 262 16.32 13.32 1.28
N ASN A 263 15.27 13.20 0.46
CA ASN A 263 15.20 13.87 -0.83
C ASN A 263 14.48 15.22 -0.68
N PHE A 264 15.18 16.32 -0.98
CA PHE A 264 14.63 17.68 -0.99
C PHE A 264 14.37 18.21 -2.40
N SER A 265 14.42 17.33 -3.41
CA SER A 265 14.14 17.71 -4.80
C SER A 265 12.71 18.22 -4.91
N THR A 266 12.54 19.32 -5.64
CA THR A 266 11.20 19.78 -5.97
C THR A 266 10.55 18.84 -6.99
N PRO A 267 9.22 18.67 -6.95
CA PRO A 267 8.52 17.79 -7.88
C PRO A 267 8.84 18.17 -9.33
N SER A 268 9.26 17.17 -10.12
CA SER A 268 9.56 17.31 -11.55
C SER A 268 8.33 17.71 -12.36
N ASN A 269 8.51 17.97 -13.65
CA ASN A 269 7.38 18.10 -14.58
C ASN A 269 6.50 16.81 -14.52
N PRO A 270 5.15 16.92 -14.49
CA PRO A 270 4.25 15.76 -14.49
C PRO A 270 4.47 14.78 -15.64
N MET A 271 4.97 15.25 -16.79
CA MET A 271 5.32 14.39 -17.92
C MET A 271 6.54 13.51 -17.63
N ASP A 272 7.53 14.02 -16.91
CA ASP A 272 8.70 13.25 -16.51
C ASP A 272 8.31 12.21 -15.46
N GLN A 273 7.44 12.59 -14.51
CA GLN A 273 6.87 11.66 -13.54
C GLN A 273 6.10 10.53 -14.23
N LEU A 274 5.24 10.86 -15.20
CA LEU A 274 4.49 9.89 -15.99
C LEU A 274 5.43 8.91 -16.70
N PHE A 275 6.47 9.41 -17.36
CA PHE A 275 7.46 8.57 -18.04
C PHE A 275 8.16 7.63 -17.06
N TYR A 276 8.70 8.17 -15.97
CA TYR A 276 9.45 7.40 -14.97
C TYR A 276 8.57 6.35 -14.27
N SER A 277 7.38 6.73 -13.79
CA SER A 277 6.45 5.81 -13.13
C SER A 277 5.99 4.71 -14.09
N THR A 278 5.74 5.04 -15.35
CA THR A 278 5.36 4.04 -16.38
C THR A 278 6.49 3.07 -16.67
N LEU A 279 7.72 3.57 -16.81
CA LEU A 279 8.89 2.74 -17.05
C LEU A 279 9.13 1.77 -15.89
N MET A 280 9.19 2.27 -14.66
CA MET A 280 9.42 1.45 -13.46
C MET A 280 8.33 0.41 -13.25
N ASN A 281 7.05 0.82 -13.27
CA ASN A 281 5.95 -0.11 -13.07
C ASN A 281 5.77 -1.07 -14.26
N GLY A 282 6.14 -0.66 -15.48
CA GLY A 282 6.20 -1.52 -16.66
C GLY A 282 7.24 -2.62 -16.51
N ILE A 283 8.45 -2.29 -16.06
CA ILE A 283 9.51 -3.28 -15.76
C ILE A 283 9.06 -4.24 -14.66
N LEU A 284 8.46 -3.72 -13.58
CA LEU A 284 7.90 -4.54 -12.50
C LEU A 284 6.88 -5.55 -13.04
N LEU A 285 5.92 -5.08 -13.85
CA LEU A 285 4.90 -5.94 -14.45
C LEU A 285 5.53 -7.03 -15.32
N LEU A 286 6.53 -6.68 -16.14
CA LEU A 286 7.27 -7.65 -16.95
C LEU A 286 7.97 -8.70 -16.09
N ILE A 287 8.69 -8.29 -15.04
CA ILE A 287 9.41 -9.22 -14.14
C ILE A 287 8.43 -10.20 -13.47
N ILE A 288 7.26 -9.72 -13.04
CA ILE A 288 6.27 -10.54 -12.33
C ILE A 288 5.53 -11.49 -13.28
N VAL A 289 5.18 -11.04 -14.49
CA VAL A 289 4.32 -11.77 -15.43
C VAL A 289 5.11 -12.69 -16.38
N LEU A 290 6.30 -12.29 -16.83
CA LEU A 290 7.09 -13.02 -17.83
C LEU A 290 7.41 -14.48 -17.44
N PRO A 291 7.77 -14.80 -16.17
CA PRO A 291 7.95 -16.19 -15.75
C PRO A 291 6.70 -17.06 -15.92
N GLN A 292 5.50 -16.47 -15.78
CA GLN A 292 4.23 -17.19 -15.93
C GLN A 292 3.99 -17.58 -17.39
N GLY A 293 4.24 -16.66 -18.33
CA GLY A 293 4.13 -16.90 -19.77
C GLY A 293 5.13 -17.96 -20.26
N LEU A 294 6.38 -17.90 -19.80
CA LEU A 294 7.40 -18.89 -20.13
C LEU A 294 7.05 -20.30 -19.62
N ASN A 295 6.47 -20.40 -18.42
CA ASN A 295 6.04 -21.70 -17.87
C ASN A 295 4.86 -22.29 -18.66
N LEU A 296 3.95 -21.46 -19.17
CA LEU A 296 2.87 -21.91 -20.04
C LEU A 296 3.42 -22.44 -21.38
N LEU A 297 4.34 -21.71 -22.00
CA LEU A 297 5.00 -22.14 -23.24
C LEU A 297 5.75 -23.46 -23.06
N LYS A 298 6.52 -23.62 -21.98
CA LYS A 298 7.21 -24.89 -21.66
C LYS A 298 6.24 -26.07 -21.55
N LYS A 299 5.08 -25.88 -20.88
CA LYS A 299 4.04 -26.91 -20.78
C LYS A 299 3.41 -27.26 -22.12
N ILE A 300 3.24 -26.29 -23.02
CA ILE A 300 2.71 -26.51 -24.37
C ILE A 300 3.74 -27.29 -25.19
N ILE A 301 5.00 -26.89 -25.18
CA ILE A 301 6.10 -27.56 -25.89
C ILE A 301 6.29 -29.00 -25.40
N SER A 302 6.27 -29.24 -24.09
CA SER A 302 6.40 -30.60 -23.54
C SER A 302 5.24 -31.53 -23.93
N ARG A 303 4.05 -30.98 -24.19
CA ARG A 303 2.89 -31.74 -24.69
C ARG A 303 2.98 -32.02 -26.18
N MET A 304 3.63 -31.15 -26.95
CA MET A 304 3.84 -31.34 -28.40
C MET A 304 5.00 -32.29 -28.73
N GLY A 305 6.02 -32.36 -27.88
CA GLY A 305 7.20 -33.23 -28.08
C GLY A 305 7.11 -34.63 -27.46
N GLY A 306 5.97 -35.01 -26.88
CA GLY A 306 5.75 -36.29 -26.21
C GLY A 306 4.75 -37.22 -26.91
N GLY A 307 4.53 -37.04 -28.22
CA GLY A 307 3.66 -37.87 -29.07
C GLY A 307 4.46 -38.64 -30.11
#